data_AF-A0ABD3R8G3-F1
#
_entry.id   AF-A0ABD3R8G3-F1
#
_cell.length_a   1.000
_cell.length_b   1.000
_cell.length_c   1.000
_cell.angle_alpha   90.00
_cell.angle_beta   90.00
_cell.angle_gamma   90.00
#
_symmetry.space_group_name_H-M   'P 1'
#
loop_
_entity.id
_entity.type
_entity.pdbx_description
1 polymer ?
#
loop_
_entity_poly.entity_id
_entity_poly.type
_entity_poly.pdbx_seq_one_letter_code
_entity_poly.pdbx_strand_id
1 'polypeptide(L)'
;MGNIISFVRLIRAARKKLSSNKMPYLPAPRTSPEHHSSLSVSELESRARVETDKLILDTLQQNDSDFVRAFVDVFKGVSPNSNNPSMSFFFCLVPCLCLCWMEASLQGKEMMHKKNITRDGYFTDDGFAVGLTFCLVVLDQIKQCESLHWFKSVQSKYATDEEDLIEKENAEEVKTNAKLVANKQWFSSGVGGATAEASDETTVLKMMRKRLEGNKREMAMLFFSMHGAERFFKDIQSASV
;
A
#
# COMPACT_ATOMS: atom_id res chain seq x y z
N MET A 1 -2.84 3.86 15.37
CA MET A 1 -4.12 3.28 14.88
C MET A 1 -3.91 2.43 13.63
N GLY A 2 -3.49 3.01 12.51
CA GLY A 2 -3.34 2.28 11.25
C GLY A 2 -2.40 1.06 11.31
N ASN A 3 -1.23 1.17 11.95
CA ASN A 3 -0.33 0.01 12.15
C ASN A 3 -1.00 -1.13 12.94
N ILE A 4 -1.84 -0.81 13.92
CA ILE A 4 -2.56 -1.81 14.74
C ILE A 4 -3.57 -2.56 13.86
N ILE A 5 -4.35 -1.83 13.07
CA ILE A 5 -5.32 -2.43 12.13
C ILE A 5 -4.59 -3.26 11.08
N SER A 6 -3.45 -2.76 10.57
CA SER A 6 -2.61 -3.46 9.60
C SER A 6 -2.04 -4.76 10.18
N PHE A 7 -1.64 -4.75 11.45
CA PHE A 7 -1.20 -5.93 12.18
C PHE A 7 -2.35 -6.94 12.37
N VAL A 8 -3.55 -6.49 12.72
CA VAL A 8 -4.73 -7.37 12.79
C VAL A 8 -5.04 -7.99 11.43
N ARG A 9 -4.99 -7.19 10.35
CA ARG A 9 -5.13 -7.68 8.97
C ARG A 9 -4.06 -8.72 8.62
N LEU A 10 -2.82 -8.51 9.04
CA LEU A 10 -1.72 -9.47 8.86
C LEU A 10 -1.98 -10.78 9.60
N ILE A 11 -2.42 -10.73 10.86
CA ILE A 11 -2.78 -11.93 11.64
C ILE A 11 -3.88 -12.72 10.93
N ARG A 12 -4.92 -12.04 10.43
CA ARG A 12 -6.01 -12.68 9.68
C ARG A 12 -5.51 -13.36 8.41
N ALA A 13 -4.65 -12.70 7.64
CA ALA A 13 -4.04 -13.27 6.44
C ALA A 13 -3.16 -14.49 6.79
N ALA A 14 -2.36 -14.40 7.85
CA ALA A 14 -1.52 -15.49 8.33
C ALA A 14 -2.35 -16.70 8.78
N ARG A 15 -3.45 -16.48 9.52
CA ARG A 15 -4.38 -17.53 9.92
C ARG A 15 -5.03 -18.18 8.69
N LYS A 16 -5.54 -17.40 7.73
CA LYS A 16 -6.10 -17.93 6.47
C LYS A 16 -5.07 -18.77 5.70
N LYS A 17 -3.81 -18.31 5.63
CA LYS A 17 -2.72 -19.07 5.00
C LYS A 17 -2.43 -20.37 5.75
N LEU A 18 -2.40 -20.35 7.07
CA LEU A 18 -2.21 -21.56 7.88
C LEU A 18 -3.35 -22.56 7.68
N SER A 19 -4.59 -22.08 7.69
CA SER A 19 -5.78 -22.91 7.42
C SER A 19 -5.76 -23.47 6.00
N SER A 20 -5.40 -22.65 5.00
CA SER A 20 -5.26 -23.08 3.61
C SER A 20 -4.18 -24.15 3.44
N ASN A 21 -3.06 -24.03 4.14
CA ASN A 21 -1.98 -25.02 4.07
C ASN A 21 -2.34 -26.33 4.78
N LYS A 22 -3.27 -26.27 5.75
CA LYS A 22 -3.78 -27.45 6.46
C LYS A 22 -4.98 -28.11 5.75
N MET A 23 -5.64 -27.39 4.83
CA MET A 23 -6.80 -27.87 4.07
C MET A 23 -6.58 -29.19 3.31
N PRO A 24 -5.41 -29.47 2.68
CA PRO A 24 -5.18 -30.73 1.98
C PRO A 24 -5.13 -31.97 2.89
N TYR A 25 -4.96 -31.76 4.20
CA TYR A 25 -4.89 -32.81 5.20
C TYR A 25 -6.23 -33.06 5.90
N LEU A 26 -7.24 -32.24 5.60
CA LEU A 26 -8.60 -32.49 6.07
C LEU A 26 -9.23 -33.56 5.19
N PRO A 27 -9.92 -34.55 5.77
CA PRO A 27 -10.67 -35.52 4.99
C PRO A 27 -11.69 -34.77 4.13
N ALA A 28 -11.70 -35.05 2.82
CA ALA A 28 -12.70 -34.49 1.92
C ALA A 28 -14.11 -34.79 2.47
N PRO A 29 -15.09 -33.87 2.35
CA PRO A 29 -16.46 -34.15 2.75
C PRO A 29 -16.93 -35.38 1.97
N ARG A 30 -17.11 -36.51 2.66
CA ARG A 30 -17.60 -37.76 2.04
C ARG A 30 -19.03 -37.50 1.58
N THR A 31 -19.18 -37.15 0.32
CA THR A 31 -20.45 -37.10 -0.41
C THR A 31 -20.73 -38.48 -0.98
N SER A 32 -20.90 -39.49 -0.12
CA SER A 32 -21.52 -40.75 -0.52
C SER A 32 -22.13 -41.46 0.68
N PRO A 33 -23.37 -41.97 0.59
CA PRO A 33 -24.01 -42.70 1.66
C PRO A 33 -23.55 -44.15 1.63
N GLU A 34 -22.81 -44.62 2.63
CA GLU A 34 -22.56 -46.06 2.79
C GLU A 34 -23.10 -46.58 4.11
N HIS A 35 -23.78 -47.73 3.98
CA HIS A 35 -24.61 -48.42 4.96
C HIS A 35 -23.84 -48.90 6.21
N HIS A 36 -24.58 -48.91 7.32
CA HIS A 36 -24.14 -49.38 8.62
C HIS A 36 -24.10 -50.91 8.72
N SER A 37 -23.02 -51.47 9.27
CA SER A 37 -23.09 -52.76 10.00
C SER A 37 -21.94 -52.94 11.01
N SER A 38 -22.34 -53.06 12.29
CA SER A 38 -21.68 -53.65 13.47
C SER A 38 -20.42 -53.00 14.09
N LEU A 39 -20.63 -52.39 15.28
CA LEU A 39 -19.67 -51.70 16.16
C LEU A 39 -18.58 -52.60 16.77
N SER A 40 -17.35 -52.44 16.28
CA SER A 40 -16.09 -52.86 16.93
C SER A 40 -15.33 -51.65 17.51
N VAL A 41 -14.26 -51.85 18.29
CA VAL A 41 -13.42 -50.77 18.87
C VAL A 41 -12.91 -49.78 17.81
N SER A 42 -12.78 -50.23 16.56
CA SER A 42 -12.49 -49.40 15.37
C SER A 42 -13.56 -48.33 15.09
N GLU A 43 -14.80 -48.53 15.52
CA GLU A 43 -15.91 -47.58 15.31
C GLU A 43 -15.99 -46.49 16.38
N LEU A 44 -15.49 -46.76 17.59
CA LEU A 44 -15.30 -45.72 18.61
C LEU A 44 -14.16 -44.77 18.20
N GLU A 45 -13.07 -45.32 17.66
CA GLU A 45 -11.99 -44.50 17.09
C GLU A 45 -12.43 -43.73 15.85
N SER A 46 -13.23 -44.34 14.96
CA SER A 46 -13.73 -43.63 13.77
C SER A 46 -14.72 -42.53 14.14
N ARG A 47 -15.58 -42.76 15.14
CA ARG A 47 -16.55 -41.77 15.64
C ARG A 47 -15.87 -40.65 16.42
N ALA A 48 -14.85 -40.96 17.22
CA ALA A 48 -14.01 -39.95 17.87
C ALA A 48 -13.24 -39.12 16.83
N ARG A 49 -12.70 -39.75 15.77
CA ARG A 49 -12.05 -39.05 14.66
C ARG A 49 -13.01 -38.14 13.90
N VAL A 50 -14.22 -38.62 13.58
CA VAL A 50 -15.25 -37.83 12.90
C VAL A 50 -15.72 -36.65 13.76
N GLU A 51 -15.90 -36.86 15.07
CA GLU A 51 -16.27 -35.79 15.99
C GLU A 51 -15.15 -34.78 16.14
N THR A 52 -13.88 -35.22 16.25
CA THR A 52 -12.73 -34.31 16.27
C THR A 52 -12.54 -33.58 14.96
N ASP A 53 -12.74 -34.24 13.81
CA ASP A 53 -12.63 -33.62 12.48
C ASP A 53 -13.73 -32.59 12.28
N LYS A 54 -14.95 -32.88 12.76
CA LYS A 54 -16.06 -31.93 12.78
C LYS A 54 -15.78 -30.76 13.71
N LEU A 55 -15.26 -30.99 14.92
CA LEU A 55 -14.84 -29.94 15.84
C LEU A 55 -13.70 -29.09 15.28
N ILE A 56 -12.73 -29.70 14.59
CA ILE A 56 -11.64 -29.01 13.91
C ILE A 56 -12.20 -28.18 12.76
N LEU A 57 -13.08 -28.74 11.94
CA LEU A 57 -13.72 -28.03 10.84
C LEU A 57 -14.55 -26.88 11.36
N ASP A 58 -15.34 -27.09 12.41
CA ASP A 58 -16.17 -26.06 13.05
C ASP A 58 -15.29 -24.99 13.71
N THR A 59 -14.18 -25.35 14.36
CA THR A 59 -13.18 -24.40 14.91
C THR A 59 -12.45 -23.60 13.81
N LEU A 60 -12.17 -24.24 12.68
CA LEU A 60 -11.57 -23.59 11.51
C LEU A 60 -12.57 -22.70 10.75
N GLN A 61 -13.86 -23.07 10.79
CA GLN A 61 -14.98 -22.37 10.17
C GLN A 61 -15.65 -21.36 11.11
N GLN A 62 -15.34 -21.37 12.41
CA GLN A 62 -15.88 -20.40 13.36
C GLN A 62 -15.57 -19.01 12.85
N ASN A 63 -16.65 -18.28 12.58
CA ASN A 63 -16.65 -16.93 12.06
C ASN A 63 -15.61 -16.11 12.81
N ASP A 64 -14.71 -15.49 12.04
CA ASP A 64 -13.72 -14.58 12.57
C ASP A 64 -14.41 -13.65 13.58
N SER A 65 -13.98 -13.64 14.85
CA SER A 65 -14.37 -12.58 15.76
C SER A 65 -13.91 -11.29 15.11
N ASP A 66 -14.85 -10.57 14.52
CA ASP A 66 -14.55 -9.48 13.60
C ASP A 66 -14.24 -8.23 14.42
N PHE A 67 -13.14 -8.30 15.19
CA PHE A 67 -12.65 -7.25 16.07
C PHE A 67 -12.54 -5.93 15.31
N VAL A 68 -12.11 -5.98 14.05
CA VAL A 68 -12.02 -4.80 13.18
C VAL A 68 -13.42 -4.22 12.91
N ARG A 69 -14.44 -5.05 12.71
CA ARG A 69 -15.83 -4.60 12.55
C ARG A 69 -16.35 -3.97 13.84
N ALA A 70 -16.26 -4.69 14.96
CA ALA A 70 -16.66 -4.17 16.26
C ALA A 70 -15.96 -2.85 16.59
N PHE A 71 -14.68 -2.73 16.24
CA PHE A 71 -13.91 -1.50 16.38
C PHE A 71 -14.44 -0.38 15.48
N VAL A 72 -14.72 -0.65 14.19
CA VAL A 72 -15.34 0.32 13.27
C VAL A 72 -16.71 0.76 13.81
N ASP A 73 -17.55 -0.17 14.27
CA ASP A 73 -18.91 0.11 14.74
C ASP A 73 -18.91 0.94 16.03
N VAL A 74 -17.99 0.66 16.96
CA VAL A 74 -17.80 1.49 18.17
C VAL A 74 -17.42 2.92 17.77
N PHE A 75 -16.47 3.09 16.85
CA PHE A 75 -16.06 4.44 16.43
C PHE A 75 -17.12 5.15 15.58
N LYS A 76 -17.94 4.42 14.81
CA LYS A 76 -19.11 4.97 14.12
C LYS A 76 -20.18 5.43 15.11
N GLY A 77 -20.45 4.66 16.16
CA GLY A 77 -21.41 5.02 17.20
C GLY A 77 -20.97 6.20 18.08
N VAL A 78 -19.67 6.44 18.21
CA VAL A 78 -19.08 7.58 18.93
C VAL A 78 -18.87 8.79 18.02
N SER A 79 -18.83 8.59 16.69
CA SER A 79 -18.80 9.69 15.72
C SER A 79 -20.03 10.56 15.95
N PRO A 80 -19.86 11.84 16.31
CA PRO A 80 -20.97 12.67 16.76
C PRO A 80 -22.02 12.74 15.66
N ASN A 81 -23.20 12.20 15.94
CA ASN A 81 -24.40 12.44 15.15
C ASN A 81 -24.51 13.97 14.90
N SER A 82 -24.36 14.35 13.63
CA SER A 82 -24.91 15.54 12.97
C SER A 82 -24.53 16.97 13.42
N ASN A 83 -23.83 17.22 14.53
CA ASN A 83 -23.68 18.61 15.02
C ASN A 83 -22.37 19.34 14.71
N ASN A 84 -21.36 18.68 14.13
CA ASN A 84 -20.11 19.33 13.73
C ASN A 84 -19.94 19.30 12.20
N PRO A 85 -20.23 20.39 11.48
CA PRO A 85 -20.08 20.43 10.02
C PRO A 85 -18.62 20.20 9.58
N SER A 86 -17.64 20.46 10.44
CA SER A 86 -16.21 20.25 10.18
C SER A 86 -15.84 18.79 9.93
N MET A 87 -16.49 17.84 10.59
CA MET A 87 -16.22 16.41 10.36
C MET A 87 -16.77 15.91 9.02
N SER A 88 -17.71 16.63 8.41
CA SER A 88 -18.30 16.28 7.10
C SER A 88 -17.35 16.55 5.90
N PHE A 89 -16.25 17.27 6.13
CA PHE A 89 -15.29 17.65 5.09
C PHE A 89 -13.90 17.05 5.31
N PHE A 90 -13.77 16.01 6.15
CA PHE A 90 -12.47 15.37 6.39
C PHE A 90 -11.82 14.84 5.11
N PHE A 91 -12.61 14.36 4.14
CA PHE A 91 -12.12 13.94 2.83
C PHE A 91 -11.33 15.04 2.07
N CYS A 92 -11.60 16.33 2.32
CA CYS A 92 -10.84 17.43 1.73
C CYS A 92 -9.40 17.52 2.26
N LEU A 93 -9.11 16.96 3.44
CA LEU A 93 -7.76 16.91 4.01
C LEU A 93 -6.91 15.77 3.42
N VAL A 94 -7.54 14.78 2.79
CA VAL A 94 -6.85 13.59 2.26
C VAL A 94 -5.69 13.97 1.31
N PRO A 95 -5.87 14.85 0.29
CA PRO A 95 -4.77 15.25 -0.59
C PRO A 95 -3.56 15.82 0.17
N CYS A 96 -3.81 16.72 1.12
CA CYS A 96 -2.76 17.33 1.93
C CYS A 96 -2.02 16.29 2.77
N LEU A 97 -2.76 15.39 3.42
CA LEU A 97 -2.17 14.31 4.22
C LEU A 97 -1.35 13.34 3.36
N CYS A 98 -1.81 13.02 2.15
CA CYS A 98 -1.06 12.18 1.21
C CYS A 98 0.28 12.82 0.81
N LEU A 99 0.30 14.14 0.55
CA LEU A 99 1.52 14.87 0.23
C LEU A 99 2.48 14.92 1.43
N CYS A 100 1.97 15.26 2.62
CA CYS A 100 2.78 15.27 3.84
C CYS A 100 3.38 13.88 4.13
N TRP A 101 2.59 12.82 3.95
CA TRP A 101 3.07 11.46 4.11
C TRP A 101 4.14 11.10 3.08
N MET A 102 3.98 11.49 1.82
CA MET A 102 4.95 11.21 0.77
C MET A 102 6.31 11.85 1.08
N GLU A 103 6.30 13.13 1.48
CA GLU A 103 7.52 13.84 1.87
C GLU A 103 8.19 13.19 3.09
N ALA A 104 7.40 12.85 4.11
CA ALA A 104 7.89 12.10 5.25
C ALA A 104 8.48 10.74 4.82
N SER A 105 7.76 9.95 4.02
CA SER A 105 8.23 8.63 3.59
C SER A 105 9.59 8.69 2.89
N LEU A 106 9.78 9.67 2.00
CA LEU A 106 11.07 9.89 1.33
C LEU A 106 12.18 10.23 2.33
N GLN A 107 11.92 11.16 3.25
CA GLN A 107 12.90 11.55 4.27
C GLN A 107 13.28 10.37 5.18
N GLY A 108 12.28 9.61 5.66
CA GLY A 108 12.50 8.44 6.50
C GLY A 108 13.34 7.36 5.79
N LYS A 109 13.08 7.11 4.50
CA LYS A 109 13.87 6.17 3.68
C LYS A 109 15.30 6.66 3.45
N GLU A 110 15.49 7.95 3.21
CA GLU A 110 16.82 8.54 3.06
C GLU A 110 17.65 8.42 4.35
N MET A 111 17.03 8.64 5.52
CA MET A 111 17.68 8.47 6.82
C MET A 111 18.10 7.02 7.08
N MET A 112 17.25 6.03 6.73
CA MET A 112 17.60 4.61 6.86
C MET A 112 18.80 4.21 5.98
N HIS A 113 18.91 4.76 4.77
CA HIS A 113 20.00 4.41 3.85
C HIS A 113 21.37 4.94 4.29
N LYS A 114 21.42 6.03 5.07
CA LYS A 114 22.68 6.68 5.47
C LYS A 114 23.43 5.97 6.63
N LYS A 115 23.02 4.77 7.06
CA LYS A 115 23.55 4.03 8.25
C LYS A 115 23.50 4.82 9.57
N ASN A 116 22.98 6.04 9.55
CA ASN A 116 22.71 6.85 10.72
C ASN A 116 21.33 6.45 11.23
N ILE A 117 21.22 5.24 11.79
CA ILE A 117 20.07 4.81 12.58
C ILE A 117 20.12 5.60 13.90
N THR A 118 19.93 6.91 13.80
CA THR A 118 19.43 7.69 14.91
C THR A 118 17.96 7.33 15.10
N ARG A 119 17.42 7.61 16.29
CA ARG A 119 16.03 7.35 16.71
C ARG A 119 14.92 7.87 15.77
N ASP A 120 15.28 8.60 14.71
CA ASP A 120 14.37 9.33 13.81
C ASP A 120 14.15 8.63 12.46
N GLY A 121 14.80 7.49 12.20
CA GLY A 121 14.47 6.64 11.05
C GLY A 121 13.14 5.91 11.27
N TYR A 122 12.11 6.23 10.49
CA TYR A 122 10.82 5.55 10.56
C TYR A 122 10.59 4.62 9.35
N PHE A 123 10.07 3.43 9.65
CA PHE A 123 9.62 2.49 8.64
C PHE A 123 8.28 2.98 8.07
N THR A 124 8.21 3.14 6.75
CA THR A 124 6.96 3.43 6.07
C THR A 124 6.38 2.14 5.49
N ASP A 125 5.32 1.68 6.14
CA ASP A 125 4.45 0.58 5.67
C ASP A 125 3.09 1.16 5.21
N ASP A 126 2.12 0.30 4.94
CA ASP A 126 0.76 0.69 4.60
C ASP A 126 -0.09 1.15 5.78
N GLY A 127 0.47 1.22 6.99
CA GLY A 127 -0.23 1.64 8.19
C GLY A 127 -0.84 3.05 8.10
N PHE A 128 -0.18 4.01 7.45
CA PHE A 128 -0.79 5.31 7.19
C PHE A 128 -2.02 5.18 6.28
N ALA A 129 -1.89 4.45 5.17
CA ALA A 129 -2.96 4.24 4.21
C ALA A 129 -4.17 3.54 4.85
N VAL A 130 -3.93 2.50 5.66
CA VAL A 130 -4.95 1.78 6.41
C VAL A 130 -5.63 2.70 7.44
N GLY A 131 -4.85 3.53 8.14
CA GLY A 131 -5.38 4.49 9.10
C GLY A 131 -6.25 5.57 8.46
N LEU A 132 -5.80 6.14 7.33
CA LEU A 132 -6.54 7.15 6.60
C LEU A 132 -7.85 6.59 6.03
N THR A 133 -7.79 5.38 5.48
CA THR A 133 -8.97 4.66 4.99
C THR A 133 -9.94 4.33 6.12
N PHE A 134 -9.43 3.93 7.29
CA PHE A 134 -10.26 3.71 8.48
C PHE A 134 -11.05 4.97 8.87
N CYS A 135 -10.39 6.14 8.92
CA CYS A 135 -11.07 7.40 9.20
C CYS A 135 -12.18 7.70 8.18
N LEU A 136 -11.90 7.51 6.89
CA LEU A 136 -12.89 7.72 5.83
C LEU A 136 -14.07 6.73 5.92
N VAL A 137 -13.82 5.48 6.34
CA VAL A 137 -14.87 4.46 6.54
C VAL A 137 -15.74 4.77 7.76
N VAL A 138 -15.16 5.23 8.86
CA VAL A 138 -15.90 5.61 10.07
C VAL A 138 -16.77 6.84 9.80
N LEU A 139 -16.29 7.79 8.99
CA LEU A 139 -17.03 9.00 8.64
C LEU A 139 -17.97 8.84 7.43
N ASP A 140 -18.00 7.67 6.79
CA ASP A 140 -18.75 7.40 5.55
C ASP A 140 -18.43 8.35 4.38
N GLN A 141 -17.16 8.71 4.20
CA GLN A 141 -16.69 9.69 3.21
C GLN A 141 -15.87 9.10 2.06
N ILE A 142 -15.78 7.77 1.97
CA ILE A 142 -15.01 7.09 0.90
C ILE A 142 -15.45 7.56 -0.49
N LYS A 143 -16.76 7.58 -0.77
CA LYS A 143 -17.29 8.01 -2.09
C LYS A 143 -16.97 9.48 -2.41
N GLN A 144 -17.03 10.36 -1.41
CA GLN A 144 -16.71 11.78 -1.56
C GLN A 144 -15.21 11.94 -1.87
N CYS A 145 -14.36 11.19 -1.17
CA CYS A 145 -12.92 11.13 -1.44
C CYS A 145 -12.61 10.60 -2.86
N GLU A 146 -13.27 9.52 -3.30
CA GLU A 146 -13.11 8.96 -4.65
C GLU A 146 -13.50 9.98 -5.74
N SER A 147 -14.52 10.81 -5.48
CA SER A 147 -15.01 11.84 -6.42
C SER A 147 -14.01 12.98 -6.68
N LEU A 148 -13.06 13.20 -5.76
CA LEU A 148 -11.98 14.18 -5.96
C LEU A 148 -11.05 13.78 -7.11
N HIS A 149 -11.01 12.49 -7.46
CA HIS A 149 -10.08 11.93 -8.44
C HIS A 149 -8.61 12.33 -8.18
N TRP A 150 -8.27 12.59 -6.91
CA TRP A 150 -6.99 13.15 -6.50
C TRP A 150 -5.79 12.39 -7.06
N PHE A 151 -5.77 11.07 -6.90
CA PHE A 151 -4.66 10.23 -7.39
C PHE A 151 -4.49 10.30 -8.91
N LYS A 152 -5.59 10.43 -9.67
CA LYS A 152 -5.53 10.64 -11.13
C LYS A 152 -4.91 12.00 -11.45
N SER A 153 -5.31 13.05 -10.73
CA SER A 153 -4.75 14.39 -10.89
C SER A 153 -3.24 14.41 -10.59
N VAL A 154 -2.79 13.72 -9.55
CA VAL A 154 -1.35 13.60 -9.23
C VAL A 154 -0.61 12.82 -10.31
N GLN A 155 -1.17 11.72 -10.79
CA GLN A 155 -0.55 10.93 -11.86
C GLN A 155 -0.42 11.75 -13.15
N SER A 156 -1.45 12.50 -13.53
CA SER A 156 -1.42 13.42 -14.67
C SER A 156 -0.34 14.48 -14.49
N LYS A 157 -0.27 15.10 -13.30
CA LYS A 157 0.75 16.11 -12.99
C LYS A 157 2.17 15.56 -13.13
N TYR A 158 2.42 14.36 -12.61
CA TYR A 158 3.74 13.74 -12.72
C TYR A 158 4.09 13.28 -14.13
N ALA A 159 3.11 12.94 -14.97
CA ALA A 159 3.34 12.66 -16.39
C ALA A 159 3.78 13.94 -17.12
N THR A 160 3.08 15.06 -16.89
CA THR A 160 3.46 16.36 -17.46
C THR A 160 4.83 16.82 -16.97
N ASP A 161 5.12 16.73 -15.67
CA ASP A 161 6.46 17.07 -15.15
C ASP A 161 7.58 16.23 -15.78
N GLU A 162 7.31 14.96 -16.09
CA GLU A 162 8.28 14.05 -16.69
C GLU A 162 8.54 14.43 -18.15
N GLU A 163 7.50 14.75 -18.92
CA GLU A 163 7.61 15.28 -20.28
C GLU A 163 8.43 16.58 -20.30
N ASP A 164 8.14 17.53 -19.41
CA ASP A 164 8.87 18.79 -19.28
C ASP A 164 10.36 18.58 -18.93
N LEU A 165 10.68 17.57 -18.12
CA LEU A 165 12.07 17.25 -17.78
C LEU A 165 12.81 16.62 -18.97
N ILE A 166 12.16 15.72 -19.70
CA ILE A 166 12.74 15.11 -20.90
C ILE A 166 13.04 16.18 -21.96
N GLU A 167 12.14 17.14 -22.16
CA GLU A 167 12.37 18.24 -23.10
C GLU A 167 13.59 19.08 -22.71
N LYS A 168 13.71 19.44 -21.42
CA LYS A 168 14.87 20.20 -20.90
C LYS A 168 16.18 19.44 -21.04
N GLU A 169 16.17 18.13 -20.78
CA GLU A 169 17.37 17.30 -20.93
C GLU A 169 17.80 17.19 -22.39
N ASN A 170 16.86 16.97 -23.31
CA ASN A 170 17.15 16.97 -24.74
C ASN A 170 17.71 18.32 -25.21
N ALA A 171 17.13 19.43 -24.74
CA ALA A 171 17.63 20.77 -25.06
C ALA A 171 19.07 21.01 -24.55
N GLU A 172 19.39 20.55 -23.33
CA GLU A 172 20.74 20.65 -22.77
C GLU A 172 21.75 19.73 -23.47
N GLU A 173 21.33 18.53 -23.88
CA GLU A 173 22.18 17.63 -24.69
C GLU A 173 22.52 18.26 -26.04
N VAL A 174 21.54 18.87 -26.73
CA VAL A 174 21.79 19.58 -27.99
C VAL A 174 22.76 20.75 -27.80
N LYS A 175 22.59 21.56 -26.75
CA LYS A 175 23.52 22.66 -26.42
C LYS A 175 24.93 22.15 -26.14
N THR A 176 25.06 21.08 -25.36
CA THR A 176 26.35 20.49 -25.00
C THR A 176 27.06 19.94 -26.23
N ASN A 177 26.32 19.22 -27.09
CA ASN A 177 26.84 18.71 -28.36
C ASN A 177 27.25 19.84 -29.31
N ALA A 178 26.47 20.91 -29.42
CA ALA A 178 26.83 22.07 -30.24
C ALA A 178 28.13 22.74 -29.75
N LYS A 179 28.30 22.92 -28.43
CA LYS A 179 29.55 23.42 -27.82
C LYS A 179 30.74 22.51 -28.14
N LEU A 180 30.57 21.18 -28.04
CA LEU A 180 31.63 20.21 -28.35
C LEU A 180 32.06 20.24 -29.82
N VAL A 181 31.11 20.38 -30.75
CA VAL A 181 31.40 20.50 -32.18
C VAL A 181 32.14 21.81 -32.48
N ALA A 182 31.67 22.94 -31.94
CA ALA A 182 32.35 24.23 -32.09
C ALA A 182 33.78 24.19 -31.51
N ASN A 183 33.96 23.54 -30.37
CA ASN A 183 35.26 23.37 -29.72
C ASN A 183 36.22 22.52 -30.57
N LYS A 184 35.75 21.38 -31.12
CA LYS A 184 36.56 20.54 -32.02
C LYS A 184 36.99 21.27 -33.29
N GLN A 185 36.15 22.16 -33.82
CA GLN A 185 36.49 22.98 -34.99
C GLN A 185 37.59 24.02 -34.71
N TRP A 186 37.65 24.53 -33.47
CA TRP A 186 38.71 25.45 -33.03
C TRP A 186 40.03 24.72 -32.69
N PHE A 187 39.94 23.52 -32.09
CA PHE A 187 41.11 22.76 -31.61
C PHE A 187 41.73 21.80 -32.65
N SER A 188 41.29 21.83 -33.92
CA SER A 188 41.91 21.03 -34.99
C SER A 188 43.36 21.43 -35.34
N SER A 189 43.98 22.34 -34.58
CA SER A 189 45.40 22.69 -34.69
C SER A 189 46.25 22.40 -33.44
N GLY A 190 45.74 21.75 -32.38
CA GLY A 190 46.57 21.49 -31.20
C GLY A 190 45.97 20.49 -30.21
N VAL A 191 46.72 19.42 -29.96
CA VAL A 191 46.41 18.34 -29.02
C VAL A 191 46.21 18.89 -27.60
N GLY A 192 45.00 18.74 -27.06
CA GLY A 192 44.68 19.00 -25.67
C GLY A 192 43.37 18.34 -25.29
N GLY A 193 43.44 17.22 -24.57
CA GLY A 193 42.28 16.47 -24.10
C GLY A 193 41.48 17.28 -23.08
N ALA A 194 40.32 17.80 -23.48
CA ALA A 194 39.36 18.37 -22.56
C ALA A 194 38.48 17.24 -22.01
N THR A 195 38.70 16.88 -20.74
CA THR A 195 37.72 16.13 -19.94
C THR A 195 36.46 16.97 -19.83
N ALA A 196 35.35 16.45 -20.35
CA ALA A 196 34.04 17.07 -20.23
C ALA A 196 33.58 17.01 -18.77
N GLU A 197 33.83 18.08 -18.01
CA GLU A 197 33.18 18.26 -16.72
C GLU A 197 31.67 18.39 -16.93
N ALA A 198 30.89 17.63 -16.17
CA ALA A 198 29.43 17.69 -16.23
C ALA A 198 28.98 19.10 -15.83
N SER A 199 28.34 19.83 -16.74
CA SER A 199 27.80 21.17 -16.47
C SER A 199 26.83 21.12 -15.29
N ASP A 200 26.88 22.14 -14.41
CA ASP A 200 25.99 22.30 -13.26
C ASP A 200 24.50 22.09 -13.62
N GLU A 201 24.07 22.56 -14.81
CA GLU A 201 22.69 22.38 -15.31
C GLU A 201 22.33 20.90 -15.50
N THR A 202 23.24 20.08 -16.03
CA THR A 202 23.01 18.63 -16.20
C THR A 202 22.93 17.89 -14.87
N THR A 203 23.66 18.37 -13.86
CA THR A 203 23.62 17.83 -12.49
C THR A 203 22.28 18.18 -11.83
N VAL A 204 21.79 19.42 -12.00
CA VAL A 204 20.48 19.86 -11.51
C VAL A 204 19.35 19.04 -12.14
N LEU A 205 19.35 18.84 -13.46
CA LEU A 205 18.32 18.04 -14.14
C LEU A 205 18.29 16.59 -13.66
N LYS A 206 19.45 15.96 -13.48
CA LYS A 206 19.54 14.60 -12.89
C LYS A 206 18.96 14.54 -11.48
N MET A 207 19.20 15.54 -10.64
CA MET A 207 18.63 15.61 -9.29
C MET A 207 17.11 15.79 -9.34
N MET A 208 16.60 16.65 -10.24
CA MET A 208 15.15 16.85 -10.44
C MET A 208 14.47 15.57 -10.88
N ARG A 209 15.03 14.86 -11.88
CA ARG A 209 14.52 13.55 -12.34
C ARG A 209 14.46 12.54 -11.20
N LYS A 210 15.55 12.41 -10.44
CA LYS A 210 15.61 11.51 -9.28
C LYS A 210 14.53 11.83 -8.23
N ARG A 211 14.29 13.12 -7.96
CA ARG A 211 13.24 13.57 -7.03
C ARG A 211 11.85 13.24 -7.57
N LEU A 212 11.58 13.50 -8.85
CA LEU A 212 10.30 13.19 -9.49
C LEU A 212 10.02 11.68 -9.44
N GLU A 213 10.99 10.84 -9.80
CA GLU A 213 10.85 9.39 -9.71
C GLU A 213 10.58 8.92 -8.28
N GLY A 214 11.28 9.48 -7.29
CA GLY A 214 11.03 9.18 -5.88
C GLY A 214 9.58 9.49 -5.49
N ASN A 215 9.11 10.69 -5.80
CA ASN A 215 7.73 11.11 -5.54
C ASN A 215 6.71 10.20 -6.24
N LYS A 216 6.95 9.84 -7.51
CA LYS A 216 6.07 8.93 -8.28
C LYS A 216 5.97 7.56 -7.61
N ARG A 217 7.10 6.97 -7.21
CA ARG A 217 7.14 5.65 -6.57
C ARG A 217 6.42 5.64 -5.23
N GLU A 218 6.65 6.64 -4.39
CA GLU A 218 5.99 6.74 -3.08
C GLU A 218 4.48 6.97 -3.21
N MET A 219 4.07 7.85 -4.13
CA MET A 219 2.65 8.08 -4.38
C MET A 219 1.95 6.82 -4.93
N ALA A 220 2.61 6.07 -5.81
CA ALA A 220 2.09 4.79 -6.30
C ALA A 220 1.95 3.77 -5.16
N MET A 221 2.94 3.67 -4.28
CA MET A 221 2.88 2.80 -3.09
C MET A 221 1.71 3.18 -2.18
N LEU A 222 1.49 4.48 -1.95
CA LEU A 222 0.36 4.97 -1.18
C LEU A 222 -0.98 4.62 -1.83
N PHE A 223 -1.08 4.81 -3.15
CA PHE A 223 -2.28 4.50 -3.92
C PHE A 223 -2.68 3.04 -3.77
N PHE A 224 -1.75 2.10 -4.01
CA PHE A 224 -2.04 0.67 -3.90
C PHE A 224 -2.36 0.27 -2.45
N SER A 225 -1.64 0.82 -1.48
CA SER A 225 -1.89 0.61 -0.06
C SER A 225 -3.30 1.06 0.36
N MET A 226 -3.74 2.22 -0.11
CA MET A 226 -5.09 2.73 0.16
C MET A 226 -6.17 1.86 -0.50
N HIS A 227 -6.00 1.49 -1.77
CA HIS A 227 -6.97 0.62 -2.45
C HIS A 227 -7.07 -0.76 -1.80
N GLY A 228 -5.93 -1.31 -1.37
CA GLY A 228 -5.90 -2.56 -0.59
C GLY A 228 -6.62 -2.44 0.75
N ALA A 229 -6.43 -1.32 1.45
CA ALA A 229 -7.15 -1.02 2.69
C ALA A 229 -8.67 -0.86 2.45
N GLU A 230 -9.07 -0.15 1.41
CA GLU A 230 -10.49 0.03 1.06
C GLU A 230 -11.16 -1.30 0.77
N ARG A 231 -10.52 -2.17 -0.01
CA ARG A 231 -11.03 -3.52 -0.28
C ARG A 231 -11.18 -4.32 1.00
N PHE A 232 -10.17 -4.27 1.87
CA PHE A 232 -10.22 -4.93 3.18
C PHE A 232 -11.42 -4.47 4.02
N PHE A 233 -11.69 -3.17 4.10
CA PHE A 233 -12.86 -2.67 4.83
C PHE A 233 -14.19 -2.98 4.13
N LYS A 234 -14.24 -2.98 2.79
CA LYS A 234 -15.41 -3.41 2.00
C LYS A 234 -15.73 -4.89 2.26
N ASP A 235 -14.72 -5.76 2.28
CA ASP A 235 -14.89 -7.20 2.57
C ASP A 235 -15.46 -7.41 3.99
N ILE A 236 -14.94 -6.66 4.98
CA ILE A 236 -15.44 -6.70 6.37
C ILE A 236 -16.90 -6.23 6.46
N GLN A 237 -17.31 -5.23 5.68
CA GLN A 237 -18.72 -4.81 5.66
C GLN A 237 -19.62 -5.82 4.92
N SER A 238 -19.13 -6.45 3.86
CA SER A 238 -19.92 -7.38 3.03
C SER A 238 -20.18 -8.74 3.68
N ALA A 239 -19.33 -9.20 4.60
CA ALA A 239 -19.49 -10.45 5.33
C ALA A 239 -20.60 -10.39 6.42
N SER A 240 -21.62 -9.56 6.24
CA SER A 240 -22.77 -9.40 7.14
C SER A 240 -24.10 -9.82 6.51
N VAL A 241 -24.07 -10.48 5.34
CA VAL A 241 -25.26 -11.00 4.63
C VAL A 241 -25.13 -12.50 4.46
#